data_AF-A0AA87B2V4-F1
#
_entry.id   AF-A0AA87B2V4-F1
#
_cell.length_a   1.000
_cell.length_b   1.000
_cell.length_c   1.000
_cell.angle_alpha   90.00
_cell.angle_beta   90.00
_cell.angle_gamma   90.00
#
_symmetry.space_group_name_H-M   'P 1'
#
loop_
_entity.id
_entity.type
_entity.pdbx_description
1 polymer ?
#
loop_
_entity_poly.entity_id
_entity_poly.type
_entity_poly.pdbx_seq_one_letter_code
_entity_poly.pdbx_strand_id
1 'polypeptide(L)'
;MATATGGSSRQRGIFAVVSTVVPVLIFAQVLLAGLSIYYDGSLLSLHKGLGVFIALPIISLVVLALRHDDLRPNLARSLVLLALYCLQVALMSIGRETGNGFLQALHVPNAFVMGAFSDFAARQARSLR
;
A
#
# COMPACT_ATOMS: atom_id res chain seq x y z
N MET A 1 8.07 17.03 -35.22
CA MET A 1 7.09 16.06 -34.69
C MET A 1 7.85 15.04 -33.83
N ALA A 2 8.20 15.41 -32.60
CA ALA A 2 8.95 14.57 -31.65
C ALA A 2 8.93 15.24 -30.28
N THR A 3 8.22 14.66 -29.29
CA THR A 3 8.34 14.92 -27.82
C THR A 3 7.31 14.15 -26.96
N ALA A 4 6.52 13.20 -27.48
CA ALA A 4 5.46 12.54 -26.70
C ALA A 4 5.91 11.29 -25.90
N THR A 5 7.11 10.74 -26.12
CA THR A 5 7.52 9.43 -25.57
C THR A 5 8.13 9.52 -24.16
N GLY A 6 8.69 10.66 -23.76
CA GLY A 6 9.37 10.82 -22.46
C GLY A 6 8.44 10.98 -21.25
N GLY A 7 7.20 11.44 -21.47
CA GLY A 7 6.21 11.61 -20.40
C GLY A 7 5.74 10.27 -19.85
N SER A 8 5.24 9.41 -20.74
CA SER A 8 4.68 8.07 -20.41
C SER A 8 5.68 7.19 -19.68
N SER A 9 6.94 7.17 -20.11
CA SER A 9 8.00 6.41 -19.42
C SER A 9 8.27 6.92 -18.00
N ARG A 10 8.24 8.24 -17.80
CA ARG A 10 8.43 8.86 -16.48
C ARG A 10 7.27 8.56 -15.54
N GLN A 11 6.03 8.70 -16.01
CA GLN A 11 4.82 8.45 -15.20
C GLN A 11 4.74 6.99 -14.76
N ARG A 12 5.05 6.05 -15.66
CA ARG A 12 5.16 4.62 -15.34
C ARG A 12 6.28 4.32 -14.34
N GLY A 13 7.43 4.99 -14.48
CA GLY A 13 8.51 4.91 -13.50
C GLY A 13 8.08 5.36 -12.10
N ILE A 14 7.43 6.53 -12.01
CA ILE A 14 6.88 7.05 -10.74
C ILE A 14 5.87 6.07 -10.15
N PHE A 15 4.90 5.59 -10.94
CA PHE A 15 3.92 4.61 -10.49
C PHE A 15 4.59 3.35 -9.93
N ALA A 16 5.58 2.81 -10.64
CA ALA A 16 6.30 1.62 -10.20
C ALA A 16 7.10 1.87 -8.91
N VAL A 17 7.70 3.04 -8.74
CA VAL A 17 8.41 3.42 -7.50
C VAL A 17 7.42 3.52 -6.34
N VAL A 18 6.34 4.27 -6.49
CA VAL A 18 5.31 4.43 -5.45
C VAL A 18 4.70 3.07 -5.07
N SER A 19 4.46 2.20 -6.04
CA SER A 19 3.94 0.85 -5.80
C SER A 19 4.97 -0.04 -5.09
N THR A 20 6.28 0.18 -5.28
CA THR A 20 7.33 -0.58 -4.55
C THR A 20 7.50 -0.10 -3.11
N VAL A 21 7.14 1.15 -2.82
CA VAL A 21 7.20 1.69 -1.46
C VAL A 21 6.23 0.97 -0.53
N VAL A 22 5.03 0.60 -1.00
CA VAL A 22 3.99 -0.03 -0.14
C VAL A 22 4.46 -1.35 0.49
N PRO A 23 5.03 -2.34 -0.24
CA PRO A 23 5.60 -3.53 0.36
C PRO A 23 6.69 -3.25 1.38
N VAL A 24 7.56 -2.27 1.12
CA VAL A 24 8.63 -1.87 2.05
C VAL A 24 8.04 -1.29 3.34
N LEU A 25 7.02 -0.44 3.24
CA LEU A 25 6.32 0.09 4.40
C LEU A 25 5.60 -1.01 5.18
N ILE A 26 4.96 -1.97 4.51
CA ILE A 26 4.33 -3.13 5.16
C ILE A 26 5.37 -3.97 5.91
N PHE A 27 6.55 -4.21 5.32
CA PHE A 27 7.63 -4.90 6.00
C PHE A 27 8.09 -4.14 7.25
N ALA A 28 8.28 -2.83 7.15
CA ALA A 28 8.59 -1.98 8.31
C ALA A 28 7.50 -2.07 9.38
N GLN A 29 6.22 -2.16 9.01
CA GLN A 29 5.13 -2.34 9.98
C GLN A 29 5.25 -3.62 10.79
N VAL A 30 5.52 -4.73 10.10
CA VAL A 30 5.68 -6.04 10.73
C VAL A 30 6.89 -6.02 11.67
N LEU A 31 8.00 -5.41 11.25
CA LEU A 31 9.18 -5.25 12.10
C LEU A 31 8.89 -4.40 13.33
N LEU A 32 8.22 -3.26 13.19
CA LEU A 32 7.89 -2.38 14.32
C LEU A 32 6.98 -3.06 15.34
N ALA A 33 5.94 -3.77 14.86
CA ALA A 33 5.07 -4.55 15.72
C ALA A 33 5.84 -5.67 16.43
N GLY A 34 6.64 -6.44 15.71
CA GLY A 34 7.44 -7.54 16.27
C GLY A 34 8.48 -7.06 17.30
N LEU A 35 9.21 -6.00 16.99
CA LEU A 35 10.22 -5.44 17.88
C LEU A 35 9.60 -4.83 19.14
N SER A 36 8.38 -4.28 19.05
CA SER A 36 7.67 -3.72 20.20
C SER A 36 7.35 -4.75 21.30
N ILE A 37 7.32 -6.04 20.95
CA ILE A 37 7.15 -7.14 21.92
C ILE A 37 8.36 -7.25 22.84
N TYR A 38 9.56 -6.96 22.32
CA TYR A 38 10.82 -7.21 23.02
C TYR A 38 11.51 -5.95 23.54
N TYR A 39 11.21 -4.77 22.98
CA TYR A 39 11.97 -3.55 23.24
C TYR A 39 11.18 -2.50 24.03
N ASP A 40 10.28 -1.77 23.37
CA ASP A 40 9.50 -0.68 23.97
C ASP A 40 8.16 -0.49 23.24
N GLY A 41 7.11 -0.15 24.00
CA GLY A 41 5.78 0.18 23.51
C GLY A 41 5.72 1.48 22.69
N SER A 42 6.74 2.35 22.73
CA SER A 42 6.83 3.51 21.81
C SER A 42 6.81 3.09 20.33
N LEU A 43 7.34 1.91 20.00
CA LEU A 43 7.32 1.34 18.65
C LEU A 43 5.90 1.01 18.17
N LEU A 44 4.95 0.72 19.08
CA LEU A 44 3.54 0.56 18.72
C LEU A 44 2.90 1.87 18.28
N SER A 45 3.30 2.99 18.88
CA SER A 45 2.83 4.32 18.45
C SER A 45 3.36 4.64 17.06
N LEU A 46 4.64 4.33 16.79
CA LEU A 46 5.24 4.49 15.47
C LEU A 46 4.57 3.57 14.43
N HIS A 47 4.31 2.30 14.77
CA HIS A 47 3.57 1.35 13.93
C HIS A 47 2.20 1.91 13.52
N LYS A 48 1.42 2.42 14.50
CA LYS A 48 0.11 3.05 14.25
C LYS A 48 0.23 4.26 13.32
N GLY A 49 1.17 5.17 13.59
CA GLY A 49 1.40 6.36 12.78
C GLY A 49 1.81 6.03 11.34
N LEU A 50 2.75 5.11 11.20
CA LEU A 50 3.16 4.58 9.89
C LEU A 50 1.97 3.90 9.18
N GLY A 51 1.01 3.37 9.92
CA GLY A 51 -0.15 2.64 9.37
C GLY A 51 -1.03 3.59 8.60
N VAL A 52 -1.29 4.75 9.19
CA VAL A 52 -1.98 5.87 8.55
C VAL A 52 -1.16 6.42 7.38
N PHE A 53 0.15 6.53 7.53
CA PHE A 53 1.03 7.05 6.48
C PHE A 53 1.01 6.23 5.18
N ILE A 54 0.79 4.91 5.26
CA ILE A 54 0.67 4.02 4.09
C ILE A 54 -0.49 4.42 3.16
N ALA A 55 -1.51 5.13 3.64
CA ALA A 55 -2.58 5.65 2.79
C ALA A 55 -2.05 6.57 1.68
N LEU A 56 -1.01 7.36 1.96
CA LEU A 56 -0.48 8.36 1.02
C LEU A 56 0.02 7.74 -0.28
N PRO A 57 0.95 6.76 -0.29
CA PRO A 57 1.37 6.12 -1.53
C PRO A 57 0.21 5.41 -2.23
N ILE A 58 -0.72 4.79 -1.50
CA ILE A 58 -1.87 4.09 -2.11
C ILE A 58 -2.81 5.06 -2.85
N ILE A 59 -3.18 6.16 -2.19
CA ILE A 59 -3.99 7.22 -2.81
C ILE A 59 -3.25 7.84 -3.99
N SER A 60 -1.94 8.04 -3.88
CA SER A 60 -1.12 8.56 -4.98
C SER A 60 -1.19 7.67 -6.22
N LEU A 61 -1.22 6.33 -6.07
CA LEU A 61 -1.38 5.41 -7.21
C LEU A 61 -2.74 5.59 -7.90
N VAL A 62 -3.82 5.74 -7.12
CA VAL A 62 -5.16 5.99 -7.66
C VAL A 62 -5.18 7.32 -8.42
N VAL A 63 -4.63 8.39 -7.83
CA VAL A 63 -4.56 9.71 -8.45
C VAL A 63 -3.73 9.66 -9.75
N LEU A 64 -2.58 8.99 -9.74
CA LEU A 64 -1.75 8.82 -10.94
C LEU A 64 -2.51 8.07 -12.04
N ALA A 65 -3.20 6.97 -11.70
CA ALA A 65 -3.98 6.19 -12.65
C ALA A 65 -5.20 6.93 -13.21
N LEU A 66 -5.78 7.87 -12.46
CA LEU A 66 -6.88 8.73 -12.92
C LEU A 66 -6.40 9.89 -13.79
N ARG A 67 -5.21 10.46 -13.49
CA ARG A 67 -4.67 11.64 -14.19
C ARG A 67 -3.94 11.32 -15.49
N HIS A 68 -3.49 10.08 -15.68
CA HIS A 68 -2.64 9.71 -16.79
C HIS A 68 -3.24 8.52 -17.55
N ASP A 69 -3.61 8.75 -18.82
CA ASP A 69 -4.27 7.75 -19.67
C ASP A 69 -3.45 6.48 -19.85
N ASP A 70 -2.12 6.61 -19.92
CA ASP A 70 -1.19 5.50 -20.02
C ASP A 70 -1.12 4.66 -18.72
N LEU A 71 -1.62 5.18 -17.59
CA LEU A 71 -1.72 4.50 -16.31
C LEU A 71 -3.13 4.03 -15.98
N ARG A 72 -4.18 4.43 -16.72
CA ARG A 72 -5.57 3.98 -16.53
C ARG A 72 -5.73 2.46 -16.40
N PRO A 73 -4.99 1.60 -17.13
CA PRO A 73 -5.06 0.15 -16.93
C PRO A 73 -4.70 -0.33 -15.53
N ASN A 74 -4.04 0.50 -14.71
CA ASN A 74 -3.69 0.22 -13.31
C ASN A 74 -4.69 0.79 -12.31
N LEU A 75 -5.75 1.48 -12.74
CA LEU A 75 -6.75 2.05 -11.85
C LEU A 75 -7.44 0.97 -11.01
N ALA A 76 -7.92 -0.10 -11.64
CA ALA A 76 -8.57 -1.21 -10.94
C ALA A 76 -7.65 -1.82 -9.86
N ARG A 77 -6.36 -1.99 -10.18
CA ARG A 77 -5.37 -2.48 -9.21
C ARG A 77 -5.19 -1.49 -8.06
N SER A 78 -5.05 -0.21 -8.36
CA SER A 78 -4.89 0.83 -7.34
C SER A 78 -6.12 0.91 -6.41
N LEU A 79 -7.32 0.74 -6.96
CA LEU A 79 -8.57 0.69 -6.20
C LEU A 79 -8.68 -0.57 -5.34
N VAL A 80 -8.27 -1.73 -5.84
CA VAL A 80 -8.19 -2.96 -5.02
C VAL A 80 -7.22 -2.74 -3.85
N LEU A 81 -6.05 -2.16 -4.09
CA LEU A 81 -5.08 -1.86 -3.03
C LEU A 81 -5.66 -0.87 -2.00
N LEU A 82 -6.40 0.14 -2.44
CA LEU A 82 -7.11 1.07 -1.56
C LEU A 82 -8.21 0.36 -0.75
N ALA A 83 -8.98 -0.53 -1.37
CA ALA A 83 -10.00 -1.31 -0.67
C ALA A 83 -9.38 -2.24 0.38
N LEU A 84 -8.26 -2.89 0.06
CA LEU A 84 -7.51 -3.71 1.02
C LEU A 84 -6.96 -2.88 2.18
N TYR A 85 -6.50 -1.65 1.92
CA TYR A 85 -6.11 -0.71 2.98
C TYR A 85 -7.30 -0.30 3.85
N CYS A 86 -8.45 0.04 3.27
CA CYS A 86 -9.65 0.34 4.03
C CYS A 86 -10.10 -0.86 4.88
N LEU A 87 -10.01 -2.07 4.32
CA LEU A 87 -10.25 -3.31 5.06
C LEU A 87 -9.27 -3.48 6.21
N GLN A 88 -7.97 -3.19 6.01
CA GLN A 88 -6.96 -3.22 7.07
C GLN A 88 -7.36 -2.36 8.27
N VAL A 89 -7.78 -1.12 8.00
CA VAL A 89 -8.22 -0.17 9.03
C VAL A 89 -9.51 -0.65 9.68
N ALA A 90 -10.48 -1.12 8.89
CA ALA A 90 -11.76 -1.61 9.40
C ALA A 90 -11.58 -2.83 10.33
N LEU A 91 -10.77 -3.81 9.94
CA LEU A 91 -10.46 -5.00 10.75
C LEU A 91 -9.91 -4.61 12.13
N MET A 92 -8.95 -3.68 12.16
CA MET A 92 -8.34 -3.25 13.40
C MET A 92 -9.28 -2.38 14.25
N SER A 93 -9.97 -1.41 13.64
CA SER A 93 -10.86 -0.49 14.36
C SER A 93 -12.09 -1.23 14.92
N ILE A 94 -12.80 -1.99 14.07
CA ILE A 94 -13.98 -2.77 14.48
C ILE A 94 -13.56 -3.85 15.49
N GLY A 95 -12.46 -4.55 15.23
CA GLY A 95 -11.96 -5.57 16.15
C GLY A 95 -11.59 -5.00 17.52
N ARG A 96 -11.09 -3.76 17.58
CA ARG A 96 -10.80 -3.07 18.84
C ARG A 96 -12.07 -2.59 19.54
N GLU A 97 -13.01 -1.99 18.82
CA GLU A 97 -14.28 -1.48 19.38
C GLU A 97 -15.18 -2.60 19.90
N THR A 98 -15.15 -3.76 19.25
CA THR A 98 -15.95 -4.95 19.64
C THR A 98 -15.22 -5.90 20.59
N GLY A 99 -13.94 -5.65 20.89
CA GLY A 99 -13.11 -6.59 21.66
C GLY A 99 -12.82 -7.92 20.93
N ASN A 100 -13.11 -8.02 19.63
CA ASN A 100 -12.93 -9.23 18.85
C ASN A 100 -11.47 -9.39 18.38
N GLY A 101 -10.70 -10.16 19.13
CA GLY A 101 -9.29 -10.46 18.81
C GLY A 101 -9.08 -11.20 17.48
N PHE A 102 -10.07 -11.98 17.02
CA PHE A 102 -10.00 -12.65 15.72
C PHE A 102 -10.07 -11.64 14.57
N LEU A 103 -11.00 -10.69 14.60
CA LEU A 103 -11.07 -9.60 13.62
C LEU A 103 -9.79 -8.76 13.61
N GLN A 104 -9.24 -8.47 14.79
CA GLN A 104 -7.94 -7.81 14.87
C GLN A 104 -6.87 -8.68 14.20
N ALA A 105 -6.76 -9.96 14.52
CA ALA A 105 -5.72 -10.84 13.94
C ALA A 105 -5.77 -10.93 12.40
N LEU A 106 -6.94 -10.78 11.77
CA LEU A 106 -7.08 -10.77 10.31
C LEU A 106 -6.37 -9.60 9.61
N HIS A 107 -6.00 -8.52 10.33
CA HIS A 107 -5.19 -7.45 9.74
C HIS A 107 -3.81 -7.95 9.32
N VAL A 108 -3.26 -8.98 9.97
CA VAL A 108 -1.94 -9.52 9.64
C VAL A 108 -1.94 -10.19 8.26
N PRO A 109 -2.78 -11.20 7.96
CA PRO A 109 -2.84 -11.79 6.63
C PRO A 109 -3.24 -10.77 5.55
N ASN A 110 -4.12 -9.80 5.84
CA ASN A 110 -4.46 -8.76 4.88
C ASN A 110 -3.25 -7.86 4.53
N ALA A 111 -2.37 -7.56 5.49
CA ALA A 111 -1.12 -6.84 5.22
C ALA A 111 -0.21 -7.60 4.22
N PHE A 112 -0.11 -8.93 4.35
CA PHE A 112 0.64 -9.75 3.38
C PHE A 112 0.01 -9.70 1.98
N VAL A 113 -1.32 -9.80 1.89
CA VAL A 113 -2.04 -9.67 0.61
C VAL A 113 -1.78 -8.30 -0.03
N MET A 114 -1.85 -7.22 0.75
CA MET A 114 -1.53 -5.87 0.27
C MET A 114 -0.11 -5.77 -0.27
N GLY A 115 0.88 -6.32 0.45
CA GLY A 115 2.28 -6.32 0.04
C GLY A 115 2.49 -7.06 -1.27
N ALA A 116 1.99 -8.29 -1.37
CA ALA A 116 2.09 -9.10 -2.58
C ALA A 116 1.37 -8.44 -3.77
N PHE A 117 0.18 -7.90 -3.55
CA PHE A 117 -0.61 -7.26 -4.60
C PHE A 117 0.04 -5.96 -5.11
N SER A 118 0.64 -5.17 -4.21
CA SER A 118 1.33 -3.93 -4.60
C SER A 118 2.63 -4.20 -5.35
N ASP A 119 3.39 -5.24 -4.96
CA ASP A 119 4.56 -5.70 -5.71
C ASP A 119 4.18 -6.24 -7.11
N PHE A 120 3.07 -7.00 -7.20
CA PHE A 120 2.49 -7.39 -8.49
C PHE A 120 2.12 -6.17 -9.36
N ALA A 121 1.46 -5.16 -8.80
CA ALA A 121 1.12 -3.94 -9.52
C ALA A 121 2.38 -3.17 -10.00
N ALA A 122 3.44 -3.13 -9.18
CA ALA A 122 4.71 -2.52 -9.54
C ALA A 122 5.37 -3.24 -10.73
N ARG A 123 5.39 -4.58 -10.73
CA ARG A 123 5.91 -5.37 -11.85
C ARG A 123 5.12 -5.16 -13.13
N GLN A 124 3.79 -5.16 -13.04
CA GLN A 124 2.92 -4.97 -14.19
C GLN A 124 3.10 -3.58 -14.83
N ALA A 125 3.31 -2.54 -14.02
CA ALA A 125 3.57 -1.19 -14.52
C ALA A 125 4.91 -1.10 -15.29
N ARG A 126 5.90 -1.93 -14.93
CA ARG A 126 7.21 -1.99 -15.62
C ARG A 126 7.19 -2.82 -16.91
N SER A 127 6.31 -3.82 -17.01
CA SER A 127 6.29 -4.79 -18.12
C SER A 127 5.48 -4.35 -19.33
N LEU A 128 4.62 -3.33 -19.22
CA LEU A 128 3.83 -2.78 -20.33
C LEU A 128 4.68 -1.94 -21.34
N ARG A 129 5.87 -2.43 -21.71
CA ARG A 129 6.76 -1.81 -22.71
C ARG A 129 6.22 -1.96 -24.12
#